data_AF-A0A484LQZ6-F1
#
_entry.id   AF-A0A484LQZ6-F1
#
_cell.length_a   1.000
_cell.length_b   1.000
_cell.length_c   1.000
_cell.angle_alpha   90.00
_cell.angle_beta   90.00
_cell.angle_gamma   90.00
#
_symmetry.space_group_name_H-M   'P 1'
#
loop_
_entity.id
_entity.type
_entity.pdbx_description
1 polymer ?
#
loop_
_entity_poly.entity_id
_entity_poly.type
_entity_poly.pdbx_seq_one_letter_code
_entity_poly.pdbx_strand_id
1 'polypeptide(L)'
;MASVFLYHVIGDLTVGKPELAEFAETETVESAIKAIGESTECGIPVWRKKSAAAAAERAEIRQQRFVGILNSLDIVGFLFYKHDHIAC
;
A
#
# COMPACT_ATOMS: atom_id res chain seq x y z
N MET A 1 -27.63 3.67 -17.88
CA MET A 1 -26.86 3.35 -16.66
C MET A 1 -25.37 3.64 -16.82
N ALA A 2 -24.74 3.34 -17.98
CA ALA A 2 -23.32 3.67 -18.22
C ALA A 2 -23.00 5.17 -18.41
N SER A 3 -23.96 6.00 -18.83
CA SER A 3 -23.74 7.43 -19.10
C SER A 3 -23.43 8.27 -17.86
N VAL A 4 -23.81 7.79 -16.67
CA VAL A 4 -23.53 8.45 -15.40
C VAL A 4 -22.02 8.45 -15.14
N PHE A 5 -21.32 7.36 -15.46
CA PHE A 5 -19.86 7.26 -15.30
C PHE A 5 -19.05 8.17 -16.23
N LEU A 6 -19.62 8.70 -17.32
CA LEU A 6 -18.89 9.54 -18.28
C LEU A 6 -18.62 10.96 -17.77
N TYR A 7 -19.38 11.42 -16.76
CA TYR A 7 -19.29 12.77 -16.23
C TYR A 7 -18.81 12.83 -14.78
N HIS A 8 -18.52 11.67 -14.18
CA HIS A 8 -17.98 11.58 -12.83
C HIS A 8 -16.49 11.28 -12.86
N VAL A 9 -15.75 11.93 -11.97
CA VAL A 9 -14.33 11.62 -11.76
C VAL A 9 -14.22 10.53 -10.69
N ILE A 10 -13.10 9.82 -10.65
CA ILE A 10 -12.83 8.80 -9.62
C ILE A 10 -12.95 9.40 -8.21
N GLY A 11 -12.66 10.69 -8.04
CA GLY A 11 -12.86 11.41 -6.78
C GLY A 11 -14.31 11.44 -6.29
N ASP A 12 -15.30 11.28 -7.16
CA ASP A 12 -16.71 11.23 -6.74
C ASP A 12 -17.05 9.91 -6.02
N LEU A 13 -16.18 8.90 -6.13
CA LEU A 13 -16.28 7.65 -5.38
C LEU A 13 -15.72 7.77 -3.95
N THR A 14 -15.00 8.84 -3.61
CA THR A 14 -14.47 9.02 -2.26
C THR A 14 -15.59 9.53 -1.35
N VAL A 15 -16.32 8.61 -0.74
CA VAL A 15 -17.39 8.93 0.21
C VAL A 15 -16.77 9.08 1.60
N GLY A 16 -16.37 10.31 1.95
CA GLY A 16 -15.71 10.60 3.22
C GLY A 16 -14.19 10.39 3.19
N LYS A 17 -13.55 10.47 4.37
CA LYS A 17 -12.11 10.30 4.52
C LYS A 17 -11.81 8.81 4.76
N PRO A 18 -11.14 8.10 3.83
CA PRO A 18 -10.80 6.70 4.04
C PRO A 18 -9.80 6.56 5.21
N GLU A 19 -9.94 5.49 5.98
CA GLU A 19 -9.01 5.14 7.04
C GLU A 19 -7.79 4.42 6.45
N LEU A 20 -6.92 5.22 5.83
CA LEU A 20 -5.70 4.70 5.21
C LEU A 20 -4.58 4.58 6.24
N ALA A 21 -4.22 3.34 6.56
CA ALA A 21 -2.93 3.05 7.18
C ALA A 21 -1.82 3.20 6.13
N GLU A 22 -0.71 3.83 6.48
CA GLU A 22 0.46 3.92 5.60
C GLU A 22 1.56 3.00 6.10
N PHE A 23 2.20 2.27 5.18
CA PHE A 23 3.24 1.31 5.50
C PHE A 23 4.58 1.72 4.90
N ALA A 24 5.68 1.64 5.65
CA ALA A 24 7.00 1.88 5.06
C ALA A 24 7.51 0.60 4.39
N GLU A 25 8.21 0.72 3.26
CA GLU A 25 8.78 -0.44 2.55
C GLU A 25 9.78 -1.25 3.39
N THR A 26 10.37 -0.64 4.42
CA THR A 26 11.32 -1.28 5.33
C THR A 26 10.66 -2.07 6.47
N GLU A 27 9.34 -2.03 6.58
CA GLU A 27 8.59 -2.76 7.61
C GLU A 27 8.63 -4.28 7.37
N THR A 28 8.30 -5.04 8.42
CA THR A 28 8.33 -6.51 8.38
C THR A 28 7.06 -7.10 7.77
N VAL A 29 7.19 -8.32 7.24
CA VAL A 29 6.03 -9.11 6.76
C VAL A 29 5.03 -9.37 7.88
N GLU A 30 5.50 -9.62 9.11
CA GLU A 30 4.63 -9.82 10.28
C GLU A 30 3.78 -8.57 10.58
N SER A 31 4.42 -7.39 10.57
CA SER A 31 3.75 -6.10 10.73
C SER A 31 2.72 -5.88 9.61
N ALA A 32 3.03 -6.28 8.38
CA ALA A 32 2.13 -6.14 7.24
C ALA A 32 0.88 -7.05 7.39
N ILE A 33 1.07 -8.30 7.83
CA ILE A 33 -0.02 -9.25 8.09
C ILE A 33 -0.96 -8.69 9.16
N LYS A 34 -0.40 -8.17 10.26
CA LYS A 34 -1.20 -7.58 11.34
C LYS A 34 -1.98 -6.36 10.84
N ALA A 35 -1.31 -5.44 10.16
CA ALA A 35 -1.94 -4.23 9.64
C ALA A 35 -3.07 -4.55 8.65
N ILE A 36 -2.90 -5.53 7.77
CA ILE A 36 -3.95 -5.98 6.83
C ILE A 36 -5.13 -6.59 7.57
N GLY A 37 -4.88 -7.38 8.63
CA GLY A 37 -5.94 -7.98 9.45
C GLY A 37 -6.74 -6.95 10.27
N GLU A 38 -6.13 -5.82 10.62
CA GLU A 38 -6.77 -4.73 11.38
C GLU A 38 -7.41 -3.66 10.47
N SER A 39 -7.11 -3.67 9.16
CA SER A 39 -7.61 -2.69 8.20
C SER A 39 -9.00 -3.04 7.68
N THR A 40 -9.88 -2.04 7.63
CA THR A 40 -11.22 -2.12 7.01
C THR A 40 -11.19 -1.94 5.49
N GLU A 41 -10.10 -1.41 4.95
CA GLU A 41 -9.96 -0.95 3.55
C GLU A 41 -9.31 -2.01 2.62
N CYS A 42 -9.09 -3.25 3.10
CA CYS A 42 -8.56 -4.40 2.36
C CYS A 42 -7.19 -4.22 1.65
N GLY A 43 -6.61 -3.02 1.64
CA GLY A 43 -5.35 -2.70 0.99
C GLY A 43 -4.62 -1.56 1.68
N ILE A 44 -3.30 -1.70 1.80
CA ILE A 44 -2.44 -0.77 2.52
C ILE A 44 -1.40 -0.18 1.55
N PRO A 45 -1.38 1.15 1.35
CA PRO A 45 -0.36 1.80 0.54
C PRO A 45 1.03 1.69 1.20
N VAL A 46 2.02 1.30 0.39
CA VAL A 46 3.42 1.17 0.78
C VAL A 46 4.24 2.33 0.22
N TRP A 47 5.08 2.90 1.08
CA TRP A 47 5.88 4.08 0.80
C TRP A 47 7.36 3.82 1.04
N ARG A 48 8.19 4.20 0.07
CA ARG A 48 9.65 4.23 0.19
C ARG A 48 10.08 5.60 0.69
N LYS A 49 10.69 5.65 1.87
CA LYS A 49 11.40 6.84 2.35
C LYS A 49 12.68 7.00 1.53
N LYS A 50 12.90 8.15 0.89
CA LYS A 50 14.21 8.46 0.31
C LYS A 50 15.21 8.70 1.45
N SER A 51 16.45 8.24 1.27
CA SER A 51 17.48 8.36 2.31
C SER A 51 17.77 9.82 2.67
N ALA A 52 18.18 10.05 3.92
CA ALA A 52 18.53 11.39 4.43
C ALA A 52 19.63 12.10 3.59
N ALA A 53 20.51 11.34 2.92
CA ALA A 53 21.51 11.88 2.00
C ALA A 53 20.90 12.54 0.74
N ALA A 54 19.69 12.14 0.33
CA ALA A 54 18.93 12.76 -0.75
C ALA A 54 17.92 13.81 -0.25
N ALA A 55 17.77 13.97 1.08
CA ALA A 55 16.79 14.84 1.72
C ALA A 55 17.29 16.29 1.90
N ALA A 56 18.58 16.55 1.70
CA ALA A 56 19.18 17.87 1.88
C ALA A 56 18.74 18.93 0.87
N GLU A 57 18.04 18.57 -0.23
CA GLU A 57 17.82 19.52 -1.33
C GLU A 57 16.36 19.91 -1.65
N ARG A 58 15.31 19.33 -1.04
CA ARG A 58 13.94 19.86 -1.26
C ARG A 58 12.90 19.28 -0.31
N ALA A 59 12.18 20.19 0.35
CA ALA A 59 10.81 20.12 0.84
C ALA A 59 10.33 18.75 1.38
N GLU A 60 10.14 18.69 2.69
CA GLU A 60 9.72 17.55 3.53
C GLU A 60 8.50 16.76 3.01
N ILE A 61 7.72 17.29 2.08
CA ILE A 61 6.51 16.65 1.53
C ILE A 61 6.82 15.77 0.29
N ARG A 62 7.97 15.93 -0.38
CA ARG A 62 8.29 15.23 -1.65
C ARG A 62 9.18 13.98 -1.48
N GLN A 63 9.41 13.55 -0.25
CA GLN A 63 10.47 12.58 0.08
C GLN A 63 10.00 11.12 0.17
N GLN A 64 8.70 10.88 0.14
CA GLN A 64 8.12 9.53 0.12
C GLN A 64 7.68 9.18 -1.31
N ARG A 65 8.19 8.05 -1.82
CA ARG A 65 7.81 7.49 -3.12
C ARG A 65 6.81 6.38 -2.89
N PHE A 66 5.61 6.49 -3.47
CA PHE A 66 4.66 5.39 -3.51
C PHE A 66 5.27 4.19 -4.23
N VAL A 67 5.18 3.02 -3.60
CA VAL A 67 5.71 1.75 -4.12
C VAL A 67 4.60 0.91 -4.72
N GLY A 68 3.48 0.79 -4.02
CA GLY A 68 2.36 -0.06 -4.40
C GLY A 68 1.36 -0.23 -3.27
N ILE A 69 0.40 -1.12 -3.46
CA ILE A 69 -0.61 -1.48 -2.45
C ILE A 69 -0.36 -2.92 -2.07
N LEU A 70 -0.28 -3.21 -0.76
CA LEU A 70 -0.29 -4.57 -0.23
C LEU A 70 -1.69 -4.95 0.20
N ASN A 71 -2.13 -6.16 -0.16
CA ASN A 71 -3.37 -6.76 0.28
C ASN A 71 -3.18 -8.22 0.69
N SER A 72 -4.26 -8.89 1.08
CA SER A 72 -4.25 -10.29 1.53
C SER A 72 -3.76 -11.26 0.45
N LEU A 73 -3.96 -10.99 -0.84
CA LEU A 73 -3.46 -11.82 -1.94
C LEU A 73 -1.94 -11.79 -2.03
N ASP A 74 -1.30 -10.66 -1.71
CA ASP A 74 0.16 -10.57 -1.70
C ASP A 74 0.76 -11.46 -0.60
N ILE A 75 0.11 -11.55 0.56
CA ILE A 75 0.49 -12.46 1.65
C ILE A 75 0.34 -13.91 1.18
N VAL A 76 -0.80 -14.25 0.57
CA VAL A 76 -1.04 -15.60 0.04
C VAL A 76 0.02 -15.96 -0.99
N GLY A 77 0.31 -15.07 -1.94
CA GLY A 77 1.37 -15.25 -2.95
C GLY A 77 2.75 -15.45 -2.32
N PHE A 78 3.09 -14.67 -1.28
CA PHE A 78 4.34 -14.84 -0.55
C PHE A 78 4.45 -16.21 0.14
N LEU A 79 3.37 -16.68 0.78
CA LEU A 79 3.33 -17.99 1.43
C LEU A 79 3.45 -19.14 0.43
N PHE A 80 2.75 -19.05 -0.72
CA PHE A 80 2.90 -20.03 -1.80
C PHE A 80 4.33 -20.08 -2.33
N TYR A 81 4.92 -18.92 -2.65
CA TYR A 81 6.31 -18.84 -3.12
C TYR A 81 7.31 -19.42 -2.11
N LYS A 82 7.12 -19.16 -0.81
CA LYS A 82 7.96 -19.71 0.26
C LYS A 82 7.78 -21.22 0.43
N HIS A 83 6.57 -21.73 0.25
CA HIS A 83 6.27 -23.15 0.39
C HIS A 83 6.97 -23.99 -0.70
N ASP A 84 7.00 -23.49 -1.95
CA ASP A 84 7.69 -24.16 -3.07
C ASP A 84 9.22 -24.23 -2.89
N HIS A 85 9.81 -23.30 -2.12
CA HIS A 85 11.24 -23.32 -1.79
C HIS A 85 11.63 -24.28 -0.65
N ILE A 86 10.68 -24.76 0.15
CA ILE A 86 10.93 -25.71 1.25
C ILE A 86 10.73 -27.17 0.79
N ALA A 87 9.92 -27.37 -0.26
CA ALA A 87 9.63 -28.69 -0.81
C ALA A 87 10.68 -29.21 -1.83
N CYS A 88 11.77 -28.47 -2.07
CA CYS A 88 12.84 -28.83 -2.99
C CYS A 88 14.18 -29.05 -2.28
#